data_AF-A0A288GU07-F1
#
_entry.id   AF-A0A288GU07-F1
#
_cell.length_a   1.000
_cell.length_b   1.000
_cell.length_c   1.000
_cell.angle_alpha   90.00
_cell.angle_beta   90.00
_cell.angle_gamma   90.00
#
_symmetry.space_group_name_H-M   'P 1'
#
loop_
_entity.id
_entity.type
_entity.pdbx_description
1 polymer ?
#
loop_
_entity_poly.entity_id
_entity_poly.type
_entity_poly.pdbx_seq_one_letter_code
_entity_poly.pdbx_strand_id
1 'polypeptide(L)'
;MKKNIFGLVFGVILGVVVVMTPSVCAASLTATELTTKIIQTADANTSPRESLVQWYYSVEDLYNRVKKISETHPQLARLEIVKTNLRKEIDTRKNALTKTTINTFYENNQLYLSGTTGLSSLCKNNYQIADDWSYAFDLPTPLVLATRDIESSCGRYHPSNGDGIFQLVAKEYGSSDNFTMGNWIVMMYDYVALVQSKIAWYHTSNSLSKDTCSSKDTTTLGQTAPICLSYTSLDLDSLVKYGALYNGLSGGVIKGNIQPANPNYVFGKFGSAYQSASKDGIIMRVLKVLQYKQ
;
A
#
# COMPACT_ATOMS: atom_id res chain seq x y z
N MET A 1 -6.83 17.61 -14.06
CA MET A 1 -6.02 17.22 -15.24
C MET A 1 -5.14 16.04 -14.87
N LYS A 2 -5.56 14.80 -15.16
CA LYS A 2 -4.75 13.59 -14.96
C LYS A 2 -3.93 13.39 -16.23
N LYS A 3 -2.61 13.62 -16.18
CA LYS A 3 -1.72 13.22 -17.28
C LYS A 3 -1.70 11.70 -17.34
N ASN A 4 -1.77 11.14 -18.54
CA ASN A 4 -1.57 9.72 -18.84
C ASN A 4 -0.15 9.28 -18.43
N ILE A 5 0.06 9.02 -17.13
CA ILE A 5 1.35 8.55 -16.58
C ILE A 5 1.63 7.12 -17.06
N PHE A 6 0.59 6.29 -17.21
CA PHE A 6 0.72 4.93 -17.76
C PHE A 6 1.26 4.90 -19.19
N GLY A 7 0.85 5.85 -20.04
CA GLY A 7 1.33 5.95 -21.43
C GLY A 7 2.79 6.41 -21.53
N LEU A 8 3.25 7.25 -20.60
CA LEU A 8 4.62 7.76 -20.60
C LEU A 8 5.61 6.70 -20.08
N VAL A 9 5.25 5.95 -19.03
CA VAL A 9 6.09 4.85 -18.51
C VAL A 9 6.17 3.71 -19.53
N PHE A 10 5.05 3.32 -20.16
CA PHE A 10 5.07 2.34 -21.27
C PHE A 10 5.85 2.86 -22.48
N GLY A 11 5.74 4.16 -22.80
CA GLY A 11 6.46 4.80 -23.91
C GLY A 11 7.97 4.86 -23.69
N VAL A 12 8.45 5.01 -22.46
CA VAL A 12 9.89 4.96 -22.13
C VAL A 12 10.38 3.51 -22.02
N ILE A 13 9.57 2.58 -21.50
CA ILE A 13 9.92 1.15 -21.48
C ILE A 13 9.98 0.59 -22.90
N LEU A 14 8.99 0.87 -23.76
CA LEU A 14 9.11 0.57 -25.18
C LEU A 14 10.20 1.43 -25.83
N GLY A 15 10.38 2.70 -25.52
CA GLY A 15 11.45 3.51 -26.13
C GLY A 15 12.87 3.01 -25.82
N VAL A 16 13.10 2.46 -24.63
CA VAL A 16 14.38 1.89 -24.19
C VAL A 16 14.54 0.42 -24.61
N VAL A 17 13.43 -0.31 -24.84
CA VAL A 17 13.43 -1.73 -25.25
C VAL A 17 13.24 -1.92 -26.78
N VAL A 18 12.63 -0.97 -27.49
CA VAL A 18 12.34 -0.99 -28.95
C VAL A 18 13.53 -0.47 -29.76
N VAL A 19 14.54 0.16 -29.14
CA VAL A 19 15.87 0.28 -29.76
C VAL A 19 16.65 -1.03 -29.52
N MET A 20 16.09 -2.12 -30.04
CA MET A 20 16.74 -3.43 -30.15
C MET A 20 16.51 -3.99 -31.56
N THR A 21 16.65 -3.14 -32.58
CA THR A 21 16.95 -3.63 -33.93
C THR A 21 18.46 -3.82 -34.03
N PRO A 22 18.94 -4.91 -34.65
CA PRO A 22 20.36 -5.31 -34.60
C PRO A 22 21.33 -4.40 -35.36
N SER A 23 20.91 -3.23 -35.87
CA SER A 23 21.67 -2.48 -36.87
C SER A 23 21.96 -1.01 -36.54
N VAL A 24 21.79 -0.53 -35.30
CA VAL A 24 22.26 0.83 -34.94
C VAL A 24 23.12 0.80 -33.69
N CYS A 25 24.36 1.24 -33.89
CA CYS A 25 25.53 1.11 -33.02
C CYS A 25 25.44 1.88 -31.68
N ALA A 26 26.14 1.32 -30.69
CA ALA A 26 26.88 1.99 -29.60
C ALA A 26 26.10 2.97 -28.69
N ALA A 27 25.78 2.67 -27.42
CA ALA A 27 26.33 1.70 -26.48
C ALA A 27 25.21 0.87 -25.86
N SER A 28 25.28 -0.46 -25.94
CA SER A 28 24.37 -1.31 -25.18
C SER A 28 24.74 -1.20 -23.71
N LEU A 29 23.99 -0.38 -22.96
CA LEU A 29 24.14 -0.30 -21.51
C LEU A 29 24.18 -1.71 -20.94
N THR A 30 25.19 -2.02 -20.14
CA THR A 30 25.19 -3.21 -19.30
C THR A 30 23.92 -3.24 -18.43
N ALA A 31 23.54 -4.41 -17.92
CA ALA A 31 22.38 -4.52 -17.03
C ALA A 31 22.50 -3.54 -15.85
N THR A 32 23.70 -3.40 -15.28
CA THR A 32 24.01 -2.49 -14.18
C THR A 32 23.87 -1.02 -14.56
N GLU A 33 24.39 -0.60 -15.71
CA GLU A 33 24.24 0.78 -16.20
C GLU A 33 22.78 1.11 -16.50
N LEU A 34 22.03 0.16 -17.06
CA LEU A 34 20.59 0.31 -17.29
C LEU A 34 19.84 0.48 -15.95
N THR A 35 20.11 -0.36 -14.94
CA THR A 35 19.51 -0.19 -13.62
C THR A 35 19.84 1.17 -13.01
N THR A 36 21.10 1.61 -13.12
CA THR A 36 21.53 2.92 -12.59
C THR A 36 20.75 4.06 -13.23
N LYS A 37 20.57 4.04 -14.55
CA LYS A 37 19.77 5.03 -15.27
C LYS A 37 18.29 4.98 -14.88
N ILE A 38 17.73 3.78 -14.68
CA ILE A 38 16.35 3.63 -14.20
C ILE A 38 16.19 4.28 -12.83
N ILE A 39 17.10 4.01 -11.89
CA ILE A 39 17.07 4.60 -10.54
C ILE A 39 17.18 6.12 -10.60
N GLN A 40 18.13 6.67 -11.38
CA GLN A 40 18.26 8.12 -11.57
C GLN A 40 16.99 8.75 -12.16
N THR A 41 16.35 8.07 -13.10
CA THR A 41 15.09 8.53 -13.69
C THR A 41 13.95 8.51 -12.68
N ALA A 42 13.87 7.46 -11.85
CA ALA A 42 12.89 7.37 -10.78
C ALA A 42 13.09 8.48 -9.74
N ASP A 43 14.34 8.75 -9.36
CA ASP A 43 14.70 9.76 -8.36
C ASP A 43 14.41 11.19 -8.82
N ALA A 44 14.44 11.45 -10.13
CA ALA A 44 14.07 12.73 -10.71
C ALA A 44 12.54 12.96 -10.81
N ASN A 45 11.71 11.95 -10.50
CA ASN A 45 10.25 12.05 -10.57
C ASN A 45 9.67 12.81 -9.36
N THR A 46 8.49 13.41 -9.49
CA THR A 46 7.76 14.02 -8.37
C THR A 46 7.32 13.01 -7.31
N SER A 47 7.21 11.73 -7.68
CA SER A 47 6.91 10.61 -6.78
C SER A 47 7.99 9.53 -6.87
N PRO A 48 9.20 9.71 -6.29
CA PRO A 48 10.32 8.80 -6.49
C PRO A 48 10.07 7.35 -6.06
N ARG A 49 9.43 7.15 -4.90
CA ARG A 49 9.12 5.81 -4.37
C ARG A 49 8.17 5.06 -5.31
N GLU A 50 7.13 5.75 -5.76
CA GLU A 50 6.15 5.21 -6.71
C GLU A 50 6.79 4.87 -8.04
N SER A 51 7.61 5.76 -8.60
CA SER A 51 8.29 5.54 -9.87
C SER A 51 9.23 4.33 -9.81
N LEU A 52 10.00 4.17 -8.73
CA LEU A 52 10.90 3.03 -8.56
C LEU A 52 10.13 1.69 -8.51
N VAL A 53 9.02 1.65 -7.77
CA VAL A 53 8.16 0.44 -7.67
C VAL A 53 7.51 0.12 -9.02
N GLN A 54 7.05 1.13 -9.76
CA GLN A 54 6.52 0.95 -11.11
C GLN A 54 7.56 0.36 -12.06
N TRP A 55 8.80 0.86 -12.01
CA TRP A 55 9.89 0.33 -12.83
C TRP A 55 10.16 -1.14 -12.54
N TYR A 56 10.23 -1.52 -11.27
CA TYR A 56 10.41 -2.93 -10.86
C TYR A 56 9.33 -3.84 -11.47
N TYR A 57 8.05 -3.51 -11.25
CA TYR A 57 6.95 -4.34 -11.75
C TYR A 57 6.84 -4.36 -13.27
N SER A 58 7.25 -3.28 -13.95
CA SER A 58 7.23 -3.27 -15.41
C SER A 58 8.36 -4.13 -16.00
N VAL A 59 9.53 -4.16 -15.36
CA VAL A 59 10.62 -5.07 -15.74
C VAL A 59 10.24 -6.52 -15.45
N GLU A 60 9.56 -6.79 -14.32
CA GLU A 60 9.05 -8.12 -13.98
C GLU A 60 8.01 -8.61 -15.00
N ASP A 61 7.05 -7.76 -15.39
CA ASP A 61 6.07 -8.10 -16.43
C ASP A 61 6.76 -8.41 -17.77
N LEU A 62 7.72 -7.58 -18.18
CA LEU A 62 8.50 -7.82 -19.40
C LEU A 62 9.27 -9.14 -19.32
N TYR A 63 9.96 -9.42 -18.22
CA TYR A 63 10.66 -10.68 -17.99
C TYR A 63 9.71 -11.88 -18.17
N ASN A 64 8.54 -11.84 -17.53
CA ASN A 64 7.56 -12.92 -17.60
C ASN A 64 7.00 -13.12 -19.01
N ARG A 65 6.77 -12.02 -19.76
CA ARG A 65 6.34 -12.09 -21.17
C ARG A 65 7.41 -12.71 -22.06
N VAL A 66 8.67 -12.28 -21.93
CA VAL A 66 9.79 -12.85 -22.69
C VAL A 66 9.95 -14.34 -22.36
N LYS A 67 9.89 -14.70 -21.08
CA LYS A 67 10.04 -16.10 -20.62
C LYS A 67 8.95 -17.00 -21.19
N LYS A 68 7.71 -16.50 -21.27
CA LYS A 68 6.59 -17.22 -21.88
C LYS A 68 6.78 -17.48 -23.37
N ILE A 69 7.45 -16.57 -24.09
CA ILE A 69 7.77 -16.73 -25.52
C ILE A 69 8.91 -17.74 -25.70
N SER A 70 9.97 -17.62 -24.89
CA SER A 70 11.11 -18.54 -24.93
C SER A 70 11.85 -18.51 -23.59
N GLU A 71 11.94 -19.67 -22.93
CA GLU A 71 12.66 -19.83 -21.65
C GLU A 71 14.18 -19.66 -21.78
N THR A 72 14.72 -19.73 -23.00
CA THR A 72 16.15 -19.60 -23.30
C THR A 72 16.48 -18.28 -24.00
N HIS A 73 15.55 -17.33 -24.03
CA HIS A 73 15.75 -16.06 -24.71
C HIS A 73 16.94 -15.29 -24.10
N PRO A 74 17.90 -14.78 -24.90
CA PRO A 74 19.15 -14.19 -24.39
C PRO A 74 18.95 -12.95 -23.51
N GLN A 75 17.82 -12.25 -23.66
CA GLN A 75 17.50 -11.08 -22.82
C GLN A 75 17.05 -11.46 -21.39
N LEU A 76 16.69 -12.72 -21.12
CA LEU A 76 16.21 -13.12 -19.79
C LEU A 76 17.27 -12.92 -18.71
N ALA A 77 18.53 -13.25 -18.99
CA ALA A 77 19.63 -13.03 -18.05
C ALA A 77 19.80 -11.54 -17.72
N ARG A 78 19.71 -10.68 -18.74
CA ARG A 78 19.80 -9.22 -18.56
C ARG A 78 18.63 -8.67 -17.76
N LEU A 79 17.40 -9.06 -18.09
CA LEU A 79 16.19 -8.65 -17.38
C LEU A 79 16.19 -9.13 -15.92
N GLU A 80 16.68 -10.35 -15.67
CA GLU A 80 16.84 -10.88 -14.31
C GLU A 80 17.77 -10.00 -13.48
N ILE A 81 18.95 -9.66 -14.00
CA ILE A 81 19.89 -8.78 -13.29
C ILE A 81 19.26 -7.42 -12.98
N VAL A 82 18.57 -6.81 -13.96
CA VAL A 82 17.90 -5.52 -13.75
C VAL A 82 16.82 -5.62 -12.68
N LYS A 83 15.96 -6.64 -12.77
CA LYS A 83 14.89 -6.92 -11.79
C LYS A 83 15.46 -7.12 -10.38
N THR A 84 16.50 -7.94 -10.24
CA THR A 84 17.16 -8.22 -8.96
C THR A 84 17.79 -6.96 -8.36
N ASN A 85 18.45 -6.14 -9.17
CA ASN A 85 19.05 -4.89 -8.67
C ASN A 85 17.98 -3.87 -8.25
N LEU A 86 16.89 -3.74 -9.00
CA LEU A 86 15.76 -2.88 -8.62
C LEU A 86 15.09 -3.37 -7.33
N ARG A 87 14.91 -4.69 -7.16
CA ARG A 87 14.41 -5.28 -5.92
C ARG A 87 15.28 -4.91 -4.73
N LYS A 88 16.59 -5.13 -4.86
CA LYS A 88 17.58 -4.79 -3.83
C LYS A 88 17.52 -3.30 -3.46
N GLU A 89 17.37 -2.43 -4.44
CA GLU A 89 17.25 -0.98 -4.21
C GLU A 89 15.99 -0.63 -3.41
N ILE A 90 14.82 -1.18 -3.79
CA ILE A 90 13.58 -0.95 -3.03
C ILE A 90 13.71 -1.44 -1.60
N ASP A 91 14.26 -2.64 -1.39
CA ASP A 91 14.45 -3.22 -0.05
C ASP A 91 15.43 -2.38 0.79
N THR A 92 16.51 -1.91 0.18
CA THR A 92 17.48 -1.02 0.84
C THR A 92 16.81 0.27 1.31
N ARG A 93 16.03 0.92 0.44
CA ARG A 93 15.33 2.16 0.79
C ARG A 93 14.25 1.95 1.85
N LYS A 94 13.53 0.83 1.81
CA LYS A 94 12.56 0.46 2.85
C LYS A 94 13.23 0.24 4.20
N ASN A 95 14.37 -0.45 4.22
CA ASN A 95 15.12 -0.74 5.44
C ASN A 95 15.74 0.53 6.05
N ALA A 96 16.16 1.49 5.20
CA ALA A 96 16.65 2.79 5.63
C ALA A 96 15.57 3.63 6.36
N LEU A 97 14.28 3.36 6.14
CA LEU A 97 13.17 4.02 6.83
C LEU A 97 12.85 3.37 8.20
N THR A 98 13.87 2.99 8.97
CA THR A 98 13.77 2.22 10.23
C THR A 98 12.51 2.55 11.06
N LYS A 99 11.73 1.54 11.42
CA LYS A 99 10.32 1.69 11.82
C LYS A 99 10.06 1.48 13.31
N THR A 100 10.79 2.18 14.18
CA THR A 100 10.68 2.07 15.64
C THR A 100 9.23 2.19 16.13
N THR A 101 8.47 3.17 15.63
CA THR A 101 7.08 3.42 16.06
C THR A 101 6.14 2.24 15.77
N ILE A 102 6.29 1.60 14.61
CA ILE A 102 5.48 0.42 14.25
C ILE A 102 5.80 -0.75 15.19
N ASN A 103 7.08 -0.97 15.50
CA ASN A 103 7.50 -2.01 16.44
C ASN A 103 6.97 -1.73 17.84
N THR A 104 7.08 -0.49 18.31
CA THR A 104 6.53 -0.06 19.60
C THR A 104 5.01 -0.28 19.67
N PHE A 105 4.27 0.02 18.59
CA PHE A 105 2.84 -0.28 18.54
C PHE A 105 2.56 -1.78 18.68
N TYR A 106 3.30 -2.64 17.99
CA TYR A 106 3.17 -4.08 18.12
C TYR A 106 3.47 -4.56 19.54
N GLU A 107 4.64 -4.19 20.08
CA GLU A 107 5.12 -4.61 21.40
C GLU A 107 4.14 -4.25 22.51
N ASN A 108 3.57 -3.04 22.45
CA ASN A 108 2.60 -2.54 23.42
C ASN A 108 1.24 -3.26 23.38
N ASN A 109 0.91 -3.93 22.27
CA ASN A 109 -0.45 -4.43 22.02
C ASN A 109 -0.52 -5.92 21.65
N GLN A 110 0.60 -6.62 21.51
CA GLN A 110 0.64 -8.02 21.10
C GLN A 110 -0.11 -8.97 22.06
N LEU A 111 -0.29 -8.59 23.32
CA LEU A 111 -1.03 -9.37 24.31
C LEU A 111 -2.49 -9.65 23.89
N TYR A 112 -3.09 -8.78 23.08
CA TYR A 112 -4.46 -8.96 22.61
C TYR A 112 -4.59 -10.04 21.52
N LEU A 113 -3.48 -10.56 20.98
CA LEU A 113 -3.51 -11.56 19.90
C LEU A 113 -3.97 -12.95 20.33
N SER A 114 -4.14 -13.22 21.63
CA SER A 114 -4.65 -14.50 22.13
C SER A 114 -6.07 -14.79 21.63
N GLY A 115 -6.32 -15.97 21.05
CA GLY A 115 -7.67 -16.39 20.63
C GLY A 115 -8.22 -15.70 19.37
N THR A 116 -7.35 -15.08 18.57
CA THR A 116 -7.71 -14.41 17.31
C THR A 116 -7.24 -15.18 16.08
N THR A 117 -7.92 -14.99 14.95
CA THR A 117 -7.67 -15.73 13.73
C THR A 117 -6.34 -15.31 13.11
N GLY A 118 -5.56 -16.28 12.63
CA GLY A 118 -4.30 -16.00 11.94
C GLY A 118 -4.51 -15.19 10.65
N LEU A 119 -3.44 -14.54 10.18
CA LEU A 119 -3.46 -13.89 8.87
C LEU A 119 -3.65 -14.95 7.78
N SER A 120 -4.59 -14.71 6.85
CA SER A 120 -4.91 -15.65 5.76
C SER A 120 -3.69 -15.93 4.86
N SER A 121 -3.66 -17.12 4.24
CA SER A 121 -2.60 -17.49 3.29
C SER A 121 -2.53 -16.52 2.11
N LEU A 122 -3.69 -16.03 1.65
CA LEU A 122 -3.78 -15.04 0.58
C LEU A 122 -3.12 -13.70 0.97
N CYS A 123 -3.29 -13.23 2.21
CA CYS A 123 -2.58 -12.03 2.66
C CYS A 123 -1.07 -12.26 2.72
N LYS A 124 -0.61 -13.42 3.21
CA LYS A 124 0.82 -13.77 3.26
C LYS A 124 1.43 -13.81 1.86
N ASN A 125 0.79 -14.50 0.92
CA ASN A 125 1.26 -14.63 -0.47
C ASN A 125 1.32 -13.29 -1.21
N ASN A 126 0.49 -12.32 -0.81
CA ASN A 126 0.45 -10.99 -1.42
C ASN A 126 1.16 -9.93 -0.57
N TYR A 127 1.88 -10.32 0.48
CA TYR A 127 2.50 -9.39 1.41
C TYR A 127 3.48 -8.46 0.71
N GLN A 128 4.39 -9.01 -0.10
CA GLN A 128 5.43 -8.22 -0.76
C GLN A 128 4.84 -7.16 -1.70
N ILE A 129 3.82 -7.54 -2.48
CA ILE A 129 3.12 -6.61 -3.37
C ILE A 129 2.45 -5.50 -2.55
N ALA A 130 1.74 -5.85 -1.48
CA ALA A 130 1.15 -4.85 -0.60
C ALA A 130 2.23 -3.95 0.03
N ASP A 131 3.36 -4.49 0.48
CA ASP A 131 4.45 -3.76 1.10
C ASP A 131 5.15 -2.79 0.12
N ASP A 132 5.37 -3.21 -1.13
CA ASP A 132 5.92 -2.37 -2.20
C ASP A 132 5.02 -1.18 -2.52
N TRP A 133 3.72 -1.42 -2.72
CA TRP A 133 2.78 -0.36 -3.03
C TRP A 133 2.44 0.52 -1.82
N SER A 134 2.48 -0.04 -0.61
CA SER A 134 2.40 0.73 0.64
C SER A 134 3.58 1.69 0.76
N TYR A 135 4.80 1.23 0.45
CA TYR A 135 5.99 2.07 0.41
C TYR A 135 5.89 3.16 -0.67
N ALA A 136 5.42 2.81 -1.87
CA ALA A 136 5.22 3.73 -2.97
C ALA A 136 4.31 4.92 -2.59
N PHE A 137 3.24 4.64 -1.83
CA PHE A 137 2.21 5.62 -1.46
C PHE A 137 2.33 6.17 -0.04
N ASP A 138 3.42 5.86 0.65
CA ASP A 138 3.63 6.25 2.05
C ASP A 138 2.49 5.84 2.99
N LEU A 139 1.96 4.63 2.82
CA LEU A 139 0.95 4.06 3.73
C LEU A 139 1.54 2.92 4.55
N PRO A 140 1.10 2.70 5.80
CA PRO A 140 1.53 1.53 6.56
C PRO A 140 1.03 0.23 5.93
N THR A 141 1.94 -0.66 5.54
CA THR A 141 1.61 -2.01 5.03
C THR A 141 0.67 -2.81 5.92
N PRO A 142 0.84 -2.80 7.26
CA PRO A 142 -0.10 -3.48 8.14
C PRO A 142 -1.54 -3.01 7.97
N LEU A 143 -1.74 -1.71 7.74
CA LEU A 143 -3.06 -1.13 7.54
C LEU A 143 -3.68 -1.51 6.20
N VAL A 144 -2.88 -1.45 5.13
CA VAL A 144 -3.31 -1.85 3.79
C VAL A 144 -3.76 -3.31 3.79
N LEU A 145 -2.94 -4.21 4.34
CA LEU A 145 -3.29 -5.63 4.41
C LEU A 145 -4.43 -5.92 5.38
N ALA A 146 -4.51 -5.24 6.52
CA ALA A 146 -5.62 -5.39 7.46
C ALA A 146 -6.96 -5.00 6.81
N THR A 147 -6.99 -3.89 6.09
CA THR A 147 -8.17 -3.46 5.33
C THR A 147 -8.54 -4.53 4.31
N ARG A 148 -7.57 -5.01 3.50
CA ARG A 148 -7.85 -6.06 2.51
C ARG A 148 -8.30 -7.38 3.11
N ASP A 149 -7.78 -7.78 4.26
CA ASP A 149 -8.19 -9.03 4.92
C ASP A 149 -9.65 -8.94 5.37
N ILE A 150 -10.07 -7.78 5.88
CA ILE A 150 -11.47 -7.54 6.28
C ILE A 150 -12.40 -7.48 5.06
N GLU A 151 -12.01 -6.70 4.05
CA GLU A 151 -12.88 -6.38 2.91
C GLU A 151 -12.96 -7.49 1.86
N SER A 152 -11.87 -8.22 1.64
CA SER A 152 -11.77 -9.21 0.56
C SER A 152 -10.99 -10.46 0.93
N SER A 153 -10.66 -10.68 2.22
CA SER A 153 -9.80 -11.78 2.67
C SER A 153 -8.47 -11.84 1.89
N CYS A 154 -7.97 -10.66 1.48
CA CYS A 154 -6.80 -10.49 0.60
C CYS A 154 -6.88 -11.20 -0.75
N GLY A 155 -8.07 -11.56 -1.22
CA GLY A 155 -8.31 -12.13 -2.53
C GLY A 155 -7.75 -11.29 -3.68
N ARG A 156 -7.30 -11.98 -4.74
CA ARG A 156 -6.94 -11.39 -6.04
C ARG A 156 -8.00 -11.72 -7.07
N TYR A 157 -9.21 -11.31 -6.77
CA TYR A 157 -10.36 -11.44 -7.64
C TYR A 157 -11.18 -10.16 -7.56
N HIS A 158 -12.04 -9.95 -8.54
CA HIS A 158 -13.06 -8.92 -8.48
C HIS A 158 -14.24 -9.43 -7.64
N PRO A 159 -14.55 -8.81 -6.49
CA PRO A 159 -15.73 -9.17 -5.72
C PRO A 159 -16.99 -8.99 -6.59
N SER A 160 -18.02 -9.80 -6.33
CA SER A 160 -19.24 -9.85 -7.16
C SER A 160 -20.02 -8.54 -7.17
N ASN A 161 -19.80 -7.66 -6.19
CA ASN A 161 -20.38 -6.33 -6.12
C ASN A 161 -19.61 -5.26 -6.90
N GLY A 162 -18.48 -5.60 -7.56
CA GLY A 162 -17.75 -4.65 -8.40
C GLY A 162 -16.84 -3.66 -7.64
N ASP A 163 -17.00 -3.54 -6.33
CA ASP A 163 -16.33 -2.53 -5.46
C ASP A 163 -14.81 -2.77 -5.26
N GLY A 164 -14.28 -3.86 -5.82
CA GLY A 164 -12.84 -4.18 -5.79
C GLY A 164 -12.33 -4.68 -4.43
N ILE A 165 -11.02 -4.91 -4.34
CA ILE A 165 -10.36 -5.57 -3.18
C ILE A 165 -10.39 -4.75 -1.88
N PHE A 166 -10.77 -3.48 -1.96
CA PHE A 166 -11.00 -2.59 -0.83
C PHE A 166 -12.49 -2.30 -0.61
N GLN A 167 -13.41 -2.82 -1.42
CA GLN A 167 -14.85 -2.57 -1.27
C GLN A 167 -15.21 -1.06 -1.30
N LEU A 168 -14.68 -0.35 -2.29
CA LEU A 168 -14.92 1.09 -2.48
C LEU A 168 -16.21 1.32 -3.29
N VAL A 169 -17.34 1.45 -2.60
CA VAL A 169 -18.69 1.59 -3.21
C VAL A 169 -18.88 2.75 -4.20
N ALA A 170 -17.94 3.70 -4.26
CA ALA A 170 -17.97 4.81 -5.22
C ALA A 170 -17.31 4.47 -6.56
N LYS A 171 -16.85 3.22 -6.74
CA LYS A 171 -16.04 2.77 -7.88
C LYS A 171 -16.48 1.39 -8.34
N GLU A 172 -16.65 1.24 -9.65
CA GLU A 172 -16.90 -0.04 -10.29
C GLU A 172 -15.63 -0.49 -11.01
N TYR A 173 -15.07 -1.63 -10.61
CA TYR A 173 -13.86 -2.20 -11.21
C TYR A 173 -14.18 -3.37 -12.16
N GLY A 174 -15.45 -3.67 -12.37
CA GLY A 174 -15.95 -4.81 -13.12
C GLY A 174 -15.94 -6.10 -12.30
N SER A 175 -16.65 -7.10 -12.81
CA SER A 175 -16.58 -8.49 -12.36
C SER A 175 -15.86 -9.32 -13.43
N SER A 176 -14.57 -9.59 -13.26
CA SER A 176 -13.86 -10.52 -14.15
C SER A 176 -12.93 -11.44 -13.39
N ASP A 177 -12.78 -12.66 -13.89
CA ASP A 177 -11.85 -13.66 -13.35
C ASP A 177 -10.38 -13.32 -13.66
N ASN A 178 -10.14 -12.34 -14.54
CA ASN A 178 -8.81 -11.95 -15.01
C ASN A 178 -8.22 -10.80 -14.19
N PHE A 179 -8.04 -11.01 -12.89
CA PHE A 179 -7.41 -10.04 -12.01
C PHE A 179 -5.90 -9.89 -12.34
N THR A 180 -5.51 -8.75 -12.89
CA THR A 180 -4.12 -8.43 -13.24
C THR A 180 -3.42 -7.60 -12.17
N MET A 181 -2.09 -7.46 -12.26
CA MET A 181 -1.35 -6.49 -11.45
C MET A 181 -1.81 -5.04 -11.74
N GLY A 182 -2.20 -4.73 -12.97
CA GLY A 182 -2.77 -3.43 -13.31
C GLY A 182 -4.03 -3.11 -12.50
N ASN A 183 -4.92 -4.10 -12.32
CA ASN A 183 -6.13 -3.95 -11.50
C ASN A 183 -5.77 -3.64 -10.05
N TRP A 184 -4.81 -4.39 -9.48
CA TRP A 184 -4.31 -4.13 -8.13
C TRP A 184 -3.82 -2.70 -7.95
N ILE A 185 -2.97 -2.23 -8.87
CA ILE A 185 -2.36 -0.90 -8.80
C ILE A 185 -3.43 0.18 -8.85
N VAL A 186 -4.38 0.08 -9.77
CA VAL A 186 -5.48 1.05 -9.89
C VAL A 186 -6.32 1.08 -8.60
N MET A 187 -6.67 -0.08 -8.05
CA MET A 187 -7.42 -0.14 -6.79
C MET A 187 -6.62 0.42 -5.61
N MET A 188 -5.30 0.24 -5.57
CA MET A 188 -4.42 0.88 -4.59
C MET A 188 -4.43 2.41 -4.72
N TYR A 189 -4.36 2.95 -5.94
CA TYR A 189 -4.47 4.40 -6.16
C TYR A 189 -5.78 4.97 -5.65
N ASP A 190 -6.90 4.32 -6.00
CA ASP A 190 -8.22 4.79 -5.60
C ASP A 190 -8.42 4.67 -4.09
N TYR A 191 -7.89 3.62 -3.47
CA TYR A 191 -7.85 3.48 -2.02
C TYR A 191 -7.03 4.60 -1.35
N VAL A 192 -5.80 4.86 -1.81
CA VAL A 192 -4.95 5.96 -1.30
C VAL A 192 -5.67 7.30 -1.44
N ALA A 193 -6.26 7.56 -2.61
CA ALA A 193 -7.00 8.80 -2.87
C ALA A 193 -8.20 8.95 -1.94
N LEU A 194 -8.94 7.87 -1.67
CA LEU A 194 -10.03 7.88 -0.70
C LEU A 194 -9.52 8.22 0.70
N VAL A 195 -8.48 7.54 1.18
CA VAL A 195 -7.89 7.75 2.51
C VAL A 195 -7.44 9.20 2.67
N GLN A 196 -6.67 9.72 1.72
CA GLN A 196 -6.21 11.10 1.73
C GLN A 196 -7.37 12.11 1.67
N SER A 197 -8.41 11.84 0.88
CA SER A 197 -9.58 12.71 0.78
C SER A 197 -10.37 12.76 2.10
N LYS A 198 -10.52 11.62 2.78
CA LYS A 198 -11.19 11.54 4.09
C LYS A 198 -10.41 12.29 5.17
N ILE A 199 -9.08 12.16 5.18
CA ILE A 199 -8.19 12.91 6.08
C ILE A 199 -8.29 14.42 5.79
N ALA A 200 -8.22 14.83 4.53
CA ALA A 200 -8.33 16.24 4.15
C ALA A 200 -9.70 16.86 4.53
N TRP A 201 -10.78 16.09 4.37
CA TRP A 201 -12.12 16.48 4.80
C TRP A 201 -12.21 16.63 6.33
N TYR A 202 -11.60 15.72 7.08
CA TYR A 202 -11.48 15.83 8.53
C TYR A 202 -10.72 17.10 8.93
N HIS A 203 -9.59 17.41 8.29
CA HIS A 203 -8.81 18.63 8.59
C HIS A 203 -9.64 19.89 8.36
N THR A 204 -10.27 19.98 7.19
CA THR A 204 -11.10 21.13 6.80
C THR A 204 -12.25 21.33 7.78
N SER A 205 -12.92 20.24 8.18
CA SER A 205 -14.07 20.29 9.10
C SER A 205 -13.69 20.70 10.53
N ASN A 206 -12.41 20.58 10.90
CA ASN A 206 -11.87 20.87 12.22
C ASN A 206 -10.98 22.11 12.28
N SER A 207 -10.84 22.84 11.17
CA SER A 207 -9.94 24.00 11.08
C SER A 207 -8.50 23.68 11.51
N LEU A 208 -8.03 22.46 11.22
CA LEU A 208 -6.67 22.03 11.54
C LEU A 208 -5.71 22.52 10.44
N SER A 209 -4.53 23.00 10.85
CA SER A 209 -3.46 23.29 9.88
C SER A 209 -2.96 21.99 9.25
N LYS A 210 -2.68 22.02 7.93
CA LYS A 210 -2.12 20.85 7.22
C LYS A 210 -0.66 20.58 7.59
N ASP A 211 -0.01 21.52 8.26
CA ASP A 211 1.46 21.62 8.27
C ASP A 211 2.13 20.92 9.46
N THR A 212 1.37 20.34 10.39
CA THR A 212 1.93 19.53 11.49
C THR A 212 1.04 18.36 11.84
N CYS A 213 1.63 17.19 11.77
CA CYS A 213 1.02 15.90 12.00
C CYS A 213 1.51 15.37 13.37
N SER A 214 0.63 15.00 14.31
CA SER A 214 1.04 14.52 15.64
C SER A 214 0.73 13.05 15.83
N SER A 215 1.64 12.35 16.51
CA SER A 215 1.46 10.98 17.01
C SER A 215 0.84 10.91 18.41
N LYS A 216 0.46 12.05 19.00
CA LYS A 216 -0.15 12.12 20.34
C LYS A 216 -1.24 13.17 20.43
N ASP A 217 -2.33 12.79 21.09
CA ASP A 217 -3.34 13.69 21.62
C ASP A 217 -2.75 14.42 22.82
N THR A 218 -2.45 15.71 22.67
CA THR A 218 -2.01 16.55 23.78
C THR A 218 -2.73 17.89 23.74
N THR A 219 -4.05 17.93 23.94
CA THR A 219 -4.67 19.15 24.51
C THR A 219 -5.91 18.89 25.39
N THR A 220 -6.01 19.67 26.46
CA THR A 220 -7.13 19.81 27.43
C THR A 220 -8.42 20.40 26.81
N LEU A 221 -8.45 20.64 25.49
CA LEU A 221 -9.53 21.32 24.76
C LEU A 221 -10.14 20.47 23.62
N GLY A 222 -9.78 19.19 23.52
CA GLY A 222 -10.36 18.28 22.53
C GLY A 222 -9.92 18.52 21.08
N GLN A 223 -8.84 19.29 20.87
CA GLN A 223 -8.20 19.44 19.57
C GLN A 223 -7.12 18.36 19.43
N THR A 224 -7.37 17.40 18.55
CA THR A 224 -6.39 16.37 18.19
C THR A 224 -5.65 16.82 16.93
N ALA A 225 -4.33 16.68 16.95
CA ALA A 225 -3.53 16.92 15.77
C ALA A 225 -3.81 15.82 14.69
N PRO A 226 -3.53 16.13 13.41
CA PRO A 226 -4.00 15.32 12.30
C PRO A 226 -3.36 13.92 12.23
N ILE A 227 -4.07 12.98 11.61
CA ILE A 227 -3.70 11.56 11.55
C ILE A 227 -2.50 11.37 10.61
N CYS A 228 -1.42 10.78 11.14
CA CYS A 228 -0.17 10.57 10.40
C CYS A 228 0.00 9.09 10.04
N LEU A 229 -0.79 8.64 9.07
CA LEU A 229 -0.52 7.36 8.44
C LEU A 229 0.63 7.56 7.46
N SER A 230 1.81 7.08 7.86
CA SER A 230 2.97 7.01 6.99
C SER A 230 3.42 5.56 6.87
N TYR A 231 4.32 5.27 5.93
CA TYR A 231 4.94 3.95 5.87
C TYR A 231 5.68 3.57 7.17
N THR A 232 6.00 4.55 8.03
CA THR A 232 6.89 4.41 9.19
C THR A 232 6.20 4.51 10.56
N SER A 233 4.95 4.97 10.62
CA SER A 233 4.23 5.27 11.86
C SER A 233 2.86 4.62 11.93
N LEU A 234 2.54 4.04 13.08
CA LEU A 234 1.22 3.55 13.47
C LEU A 234 1.05 3.74 14.97
N ASP A 235 -0.14 4.17 15.39
CA ASP A 235 -0.56 4.24 16.78
C ASP A 235 -2.06 3.91 16.90
N LEU A 236 -2.52 3.65 18.12
CA LEU A 236 -3.89 3.20 18.37
C LEU A 236 -4.92 4.26 17.96
N ASP A 237 -4.69 5.53 18.28
CA ASP A 237 -5.62 6.62 18.01
C ASP A 237 -5.74 6.85 16.49
N SER A 238 -4.60 6.86 15.78
CA SER A 238 -4.57 6.91 14.32
C SER A 238 -5.36 5.78 13.67
N LEU A 239 -5.25 4.55 14.18
CA LEU A 239 -5.99 3.39 13.66
C LEU A 239 -7.49 3.49 13.94
N VAL A 240 -7.89 3.95 15.12
CA VAL A 240 -9.31 4.15 15.46
C VAL A 240 -9.93 5.19 14.54
N LYS A 241 -9.28 6.34 14.39
CA LYS A 241 -9.76 7.42 13.54
C LYS A 241 -9.78 7.04 12.07
N TYR A 242 -8.76 6.35 11.59
CA TYR A 242 -8.75 5.79 10.24
C TYR A 242 -9.94 4.85 10.03
N GLY A 243 -10.15 3.91 10.95
CA GLY A 243 -11.25 2.95 10.86
C GLY A 243 -12.61 3.65 10.84
N ALA A 244 -12.78 4.71 11.63
CA ALA A 244 -13.95 5.57 11.61
C ALA A 244 -14.12 6.33 10.27
N LEU A 245 -13.06 6.92 9.73
CA LEU A 245 -13.11 7.63 8.45
C LEU A 245 -13.41 6.70 7.26
N TYR A 246 -12.92 5.46 7.33
CA TYR A 246 -13.09 4.45 6.31
C TYR A 246 -14.48 3.81 6.34
N ASN A 247 -14.91 3.30 7.50
CA ASN A 247 -16.14 2.52 7.65
C ASN A 247 -17.37 3.36 8.05
N GLY A 248 -17.17 4.61 8.48
CA GLY A 248 -18.23 5.53 8.84
C GLY A 248 -18.10 6.10 10.24
N LEU A 249 -18.58 7.33 10.42
CA LEU A 249 -18.51 8.10 11.66
C LEU A 249 -19.77 7.92 12.51
N SER A 250 -19.60 7.72 13.82
CA SER A 250 -20.72 7.72 14.75
C SER A 250 -21.42 9.09 14.74
N GLY A 251 -22.74 9.10 14.55
CA GLY A 251 -23.57 10.31 14.58
C GLY A 251 -23.29 11.33 13.47
N GLY A 252 -22.48 11.00 12.46
CA GLY A 252 -22.15 11.92 11.35
C GLY A 252 -21.31 13.14 11.74
N VAL A 253 -20.84 13.22 12.99
CA VAL A 253 -20.04 14.34 13.49
C VAL A 253 -18.58 14.13 13.13
N ILE A 254 -18.01 15.08 12.39
CA ILE A 254 -16.61 15.03 11.93
C ILE A 254 -15.70 15.84 12.85
N LYS A 255 -16.26 16.52 13.85
CA LYS A 255 -15.52 17.42 14.74
C LYS A 255 -14.87 16.68 15.92
N GLY A 256 -13.63 17.04 16.24
CA GLY A 256 -12.88 16.59 17.41
C GLY A 256 -12.44 15.12 17.34
N ASN A 257 -12.60 14.42 18.46
CA ASN A 257 -12.32 13.00 18.57
C ASN A 257 -13.43 12.18 17.87
N ILE A 258 -13.15 11.73 16.66
CA ILE A 258 -14.09 10.92 15.87
C ILE A 258 -14.09 9.47 16.33
N GLN A 259 -15.27 8.86 16.37
CA GLN A 259 -15.47 7.47 16.76
C GLN A 259 -16.16 6.69 15.64
N PRO A 260 -15.87 5.39 15.50
CA PRO A 260 -16.47 4.59 14.44
C PRO A 260 -17.96 4.38 14.65
N ALA A 261 -18.75 4.48 13.57
CA ALA A 261 -20.17 4.12 13.55
C ALA A 261 -20.36 2.63 13.85
N ASN A 262 -19.41 1.80 13.41
CA ASN A 262 -19.36 0.38 13.69
C ASN A 262 -18.10 0.03 14.48
N PRO A 263 -18.15 0.07 15.83
CA PRO A 263 -17.01 -0.25 16.68
C PRO A 263 -16.44 -1.65 16.42
N ASN A 264 -17.27 -2.62 16.04
CA ASN A 264 -16.80 -3.99 15.76
C ASN A 264 -15.90 -4.08 14.53
N TYR A 265 -16.06 -3.18 13.55
CA TYR A 265 -15.15 -3.09 12.40
C TYR A 265 -13.75 -2.65 12.83
N VAL A 266 -13.67 -1.71 13.78
CA VAL A 266 -12.41 -1.09 14.20
C VAL A 266 -11.74 -1.92 15.30
N PHE A 267 -12.44 -2.13 16.40
CA PHE A 267 -11.92 -2.83 17.57
C PHE A 267 -11.99 -4.34 17.38
N GLY A 268 -13.17 -4.86 16.99
CA GLY A 268 -13.44 -6.30 17.03
C GLY A 268 -12.95 -6.90 18.34
N LYS A 269 -12.16 -7.97 18.35
CA LYS A 269 -11.62 -8.54 19.60
C LYS A 269 -10.55 -7.72 20.35
N PHE A 270 -10.27 -6.48 19.95
CA PHE A 270 -9.27 -5.63 20.61
C PHE A 270 -9.80 -5.02 21.91
N GLY A 271 -9.06 -5.21 23.02
CA GLY A 271 -9.42 -4.68 24.33
C GLY A 271 -10.49 -5.50 25.06
N SER A 272 -10.55 -5.34 26.39
CA SER A 272 -11.46 -6.11 27.25
C SER A 272 -12.94 -5.86 26.92
N ALA A 273 -13.30 -4.63 26.55
CA ALA A 273 -14.68 -4.25 26.22
C ALA A 273 -15.24 -4.98 24.99
N TYR A 274 -14.38 -5.48 24.11
CA TYR A 274 -14.80 -6.10 22.85
C TYR A 274 -14.27 -7.54 22.67
N GLN A 275 -13.66 -8.13 23.70
CA GLN A 275 -13.04 -9.45 23.61
C GLN A 275 -14.00 -10.57 23.17
N SER A 276 -15.30 -10.42 23.44
CA SER A 276 -16.35 -11.35 23.02
C SER A 276 -16.85 -11.14 21.58
N ALA A 277 -16.30 -10.18 20.84
CA ALA A 277 -16.68 -9.95 19.45
C ALA A 277 -16.45 -11.20 18.58
N SER A 278 -17.38 -11.48 17.67
CA SER A 278 -17.30 -12.65 16.80
C SER A 278 -16.22 -12.54 15.72
N LYS A 279 -15.72 -11.33 15.45
CA LYS A 279 -14.75 -11.04 14.40
C LYS A 279 -13.59 -10.18 14.91
N ASP A 280 -12.45 -10.35 14.27
CA ASP A 280 -11.28 -9.49 14.46
C ASP A 280 -11.48 -8.18 13.69
N GLY A 281 -11.36 -7.04 14.39
CA GLY A 281 -11.44 -5.71 13.81
C GLY A 281 -10.10 -5.27 13.22
N ILE A 282 -10.07 -4.09 12.61
CA ILE A 282 -8.90 -3.58 11.88
C ILE A 282 -7.65 -3.51 12.75
N ILE A 283 -7.77 -3.15 14.03
CA ILE A 283 -6.64 -3.10 14.96
C ILE A 283 -6.05 -4.50 15.17
N MET A 284 -6.89 -5.51 15.41
CA MET A 284 -6.44 -6.90 15.54
C MET A 284 -5.78 -7.40 14.26
N ARG A 285 -6.33 -7.06 13.09
CA ARG A 285 -5.76 -7.43 11.80
C ARG A 285 -4.41 -6.77 11.55
N VAL A 286 -4.24 -5.49 11.92
CA VAL A 286 -2.94 -4.80 11.89
C VAL A 286 -1.93 -5.55 12.76
N LEU A 287 -2.29 -5.90 14.00
CA LEU A 287 -1.40 -6.66 14.89
C LEU A 287 -1.02 -8.03 14.33
N LYS A 288 -1.93 -8.71 13.62
CA LYS A 288 -1.63 -9.99 12.94
C LYS A 288 -0.66 -9.82 11.78
N VAL A 289 -0.79 -8.74 11.01
CA VAL A 289 0.17 -8.44 9.93
C VAL A 289 1.54 -8.11 10.51
N LEU A 290 1.59 -7.40 11.64
CA LEU A 290 2.83 -7.11 12.36
C LEU A 290 3.46 -8.38 12.92
N GLN A 291 2.67 -9.26 13.56
CA GLN A 291 3.13 -10.57 14.04
C GLN A 291 3.76 -11.41 12.94
N TYR A 292 3.23 -11.35 11.72
CA TYR A 292 3.77 -12.10 10.58
C TYR A 292 5.14 -11.57 10.09
N LYS A 293 5.45 -10.29 10.34
CA LYS A 293 6.71 -9.67 9.91
C LYS A 293 7.84 -9.77 10.94
N GLN A 294 7.51 -10.06 12.21
CA GLN A 294 8.52 -10.36 13.23
C GLN A 294 9.26 -11.66 12.89
#